data_AF-A0A1B1AQW0-F1
#
_entry.id   AF-A0A1B1AQW0-F1
#
_cell.length_a   1.000
_cell.length_b   1.000
_cell.length_c   1.000
_cell.angle_alpha   90.00
_cell.angle_beta   90.00
_cell.angle_gamma   90.00
#
_symmetry.space_group_name_H-M   'P 1'
#
loop_
_entity.id
_entity.type
_entity.pdbx_description
1 polymer ?
#
loop_
_entity_poly.entity_id
_entity_poly.type
_entity_poly.pdbx_seq_one_letter_code
_entity_poly.pdbx_strand_id
1 'polypeptide(L)'
;MPELPDDDALKAYAATEPERLHDLALAAADRFQFAKLSRMLADQRSQEATDWAVRLAEDLGEVREPESWRRLVRQIAWQLVQRPSIVGLRPQFESRTPVSPDDPGTEFRACLLHELARLHGFNHPRDNDVYLSYGAGLRELGHPLAWLPLNSFAFESRMNRYGRIEGGMLGSENPKRLHAAYPVTPSTDGGTRAGRTARRVLDETRGDAATTGFAQLCQYEAAFYTLPEPLDPADLNGALLAELDAECLEFTTSDLLTTAHTTADDLAADLFLADFAGGMWGEPQYGAYARLHTWQSLYAVMDLAPEPPHQDAIRAAADHRWIRFALPRYTDNEWFTWDLTDTAFACLDPTRTRVTVLAASETD
;
A
#
# COMPACT_ATOMS: atom_id res chain seq x y z
N MET A 1 24.26 -12.30 24.65
CA MET A 1 23.22 -11.28 24.41
C MET A 1 22.68 -10.87 25.76
N PRO A 2 22.61 -9.56 26.08
CA PRO A 2 21.93 -9.15 27.30
C PRO A 2 20.45 -9.53 27.17
N GLU A 3 19.95 -10.26 28.16
CA GLU A 3 18.53 -10.54 28.29
C GLU A 3 17.80 -9.21 28.45
N LEU A 4 16.71 -9.00 27.71
CA LEU A 4 15.92 -7.79 27.86
C LEU A 4 15.38 -7.73 29.30
N PRO A 5 15.35 -6.53 29.92
CA PRO A 5 14.61 -6.32 31.16
C PRO A 5 13.15 -6.78 31.02
N ASP A 6 12.51 -7.09 32.15
CA ASP A 6 11.09 -7.43 32.15
C ASP A 6 10.21 -6.26 31.67
N ASP A 7 8.96 -6.57 31.32
CA ASP A 7 8.02 -5.60 30.74
C ASP A 7 7.75 -4.40 31.64
N ASP A 8 7.80 -4.57 32.96
CA ASP A 8 7.51 -3.50 33.91
C ASP A 8 8.71 -2.55 34.04
N ALA A 9 9.93 -3.08 34.03
CA ALA A 9 11.15 -2.30 33.94
C ALA A 9 11.22 -1.52 32.63
N LEU A 10 10.91 -2.15 31.49
CA LEU A 10 10.88 -1.46 30.20
C LEU A 10 9.83 -0.33 30.18
N LYS A 11 8.65 -0.53 30.77
CA LYS A 11 7.62 0.51 30.88
C LYS A 11 8.08 1.67 31.77
N ALA A 12 8.79 1.37 32.86
CA ALA A 12 9.40 2.40 33.70
C ALA A 12 10.42 3.21 32.90
N TYR A 13 11.32 2.57 32.16
CA TYR A 13 12.28 3.27 31.29
C TYR A 13 11.58 4.14 30.25
N ALA A 14 10.49 3.67 29.64
CA ALA A 14 9.73 4.49 28.71
C ALA A 14 9.25 5.81 29.33
N ALA A 15 8.83 5.77 30.59
CA ALA A 15 8.28 6.93 31.29
C ALA A 15 9.36 7.86 31.87
N THR A 16 10.52 7.34 32.28
CA THR A 16 11.50 8.09 33.07
C THR A 16 12.90 8.17 32.47
N GLU A 17 13.27 7.23 31.59
CA GLU A 17 14.62 7.09 31.01
C GLU A 17 14.54 6.68 29.52
N PRO A 18 13.94 7.49 28.63
CA PRO A 18 13.77 7.14 27.22
C PRO A 18 15.09 6.88 26.47
N GLU A 19 16.20 7.52 26.88
CA GLU A 19 17.56 7.22 26.41
C GLU A 19 17.92 5.73 26.57
N ARG A 20 17.52 5.13 27.69
CA ARG A 20 17.83 3.73 27.96
C ARG A 20 17.08 2.79 27.02
N LEU A 21 15.84 3.12 26.65
CA LEU A 21 15.11 2.36 25.64
C LEU A 21 15.71 2.53 24.25
N HIS A 22 16.19 3.73 23.92
CA HIS A 22 16.91 4.01 22.68
C HIS A 22 18.13 3.10 22.55
N ASP A 23 18.99 3.05 23.58
CA ASP A 23 20.21 2.23 23.56
C ASP A 23 19.91 0.74 23.46
N LEU A 24 18.88 0.27 24.19
CA LEU A 24 18.40 -1.10 24.08
C LEU A 24 17.86 -1.41 22.67
N ALA A 25 17.16 -0.47 22.04
CA ALA A 25 16.62 -0.65 20.70
C ALA A 25 17.74 -0.73 19.66
N LEU A 26 18.75 0.15 19.73
CA LEU A 26 19.93 0.08 18.85
C LEU A 26 20.66 -1.28 18.99
N ALA A 27 20.81 -1.76 20.23
CA ALA A 27 21.46 -3.02 20.54
C ALA A 27 20.60 -4.28 20.27
N ALA A 28 19.32 -4.13 19.93
CA ALA A 28 18.39 -5.25 19.76
C ALA A 28 18.86 -6.20 18.65
N ALA A 29 18.94 -7.50 18.94
CA ALA A 29 19.47 -8.47 17.98
C ALA A 29 18.46 -8.86 16.90
N ASP A 30 17.17 -8.80 17.22
CA ASP A 30 16.09 -9.19 16.33
C ASP A 30 15.01 -8.11 16.17
N ARG A 31 14.21 -8.28 15.11
CA ARG A 31 13.15 -7.33 14.72
C ARG A 31 12.05 -7.20 15.75
N PHE A 32 11.73 -8.26 16.50
CA PHE A 32 10.61 -8.24 17.45
C PHE A 32 10.99 -7.45 18.69
N GLN A 33 12.23 -7.61 19.18
CA GLN A 33 12.78 -6.79 20.26
C GLN A 33 12.82 -5.32 19.86
N PHE A 34 13.34 -5.01 18.68
CA PHE A 34 13.36 -3.63 18.17
C PHE A 34 11.94 -3.06 18.08
N ALA A 35 11.00 -3.79 17.47
CA ALA A 35 9.63 -3.36 17.28
C ALA A 35 8.93 -3.05 18.61
N LYS A 36 9.18 -3.88 19.64
CA LYS A 36 8.68 -3.66 20.99
C LYS A 36 9.26 -2.38 21.60
N LEU A 37 10.58 -2.22 21.59
CA LEU A 37 11.26 -1.09 22.24
C LEU A 37 10.94 0.25 21.55
N SER A 38 10.98 0.28 20.22
CA SER A 38 10.56 1.45 19.43
C SER A 38 9.10 1.82 19.66
N ARG A 39 8.19 0.84 19.73
CA ARG A 39 6.79 1.08 20.08
C ARG A 39 6.65 1.68 21.48
N MET A 40 7.38 1.18 22.46
CA MET A 40 7.31 1.71 23.83
C MET A 40 7.74 3.18 23.92
N LEU A 41 8.75 3.58 23.16
CA LEU A 41 9.13 4.99 22.96
C LEU A 41 8.03 5.77 22.24
N ALA A 42 7.51 5.21 21.14
CA ALA A 42 6.47 5.83 20.33
C ALA A 42 5.13 5.95 21.06
N ASP A 43 4.82 5.16 22.09
CA ASP A 43 3.56 5.29 22.84
C ASP A 43 3.60 6.40 23.89
N GLN A 44 4.79 6.91 24.25
CA GLN A 44 4.93 8.00 25.19
C GLN A 44 4.44 9.33 24.63
N ARG A 45 3.82 10.16 25.47
CA ARG A 45 3.28 11.46 25.05
C ARG A 45 4.24 12.64 25.27
N SER A 46 5.42 12.40 25.86
CA SER A 46 6.39 13.46 26.14
C SER A 46 7.15 13.89 24.89
N GLN A 47 7.55 15.16 24.83
CA GLN A 47 8.43 15.66 23.78
C GLN A 47 9.78 14.92 23.83
N GLU A 48 10.31 14.69 25.02
CA GLU A 48 11.57 13.99 25.23
C GLU A 48 11.58 12.58 24.60
N ALA A 49 10.54 11.78 24.81
CA ALA A 49 10.45 10.45 24.18
C ALA A 49 10.28 10.53 22.65
N THR A 50 9.66 11.60 22.15
CA THR A 50 9.60 11.89 20.70
C THR A 50 10.98 12.15 20.16
N ASP A 51 11.75 13.00 20.83
CA ASP A 51 13.11 13.35 20.41
C ASP A 51 14.03 12.13 20.45
N TRP A 52 13.86 11.23 21.43
CA TRP A 52 14.58 9.95 21.47
C TRP A 52 14.15 8.96 20.40
N ALA A 53 12.86 8.88 20.03
CA ALA A 53 12.43 8.06 18.90
C ALA A 53 12.99 8.58 17.57
N VAL A 54 13.14 9.91 17.43
CA VAL A 54 13.76 10.54 16.26
C VAL A 54 15.26 10.27 16.22
N ARG A 55 15.96 10.40 17.35
CA ARG A 55 17.37 10.02 17.46
C ARG A 55 17.60 8.55 17.13
N LEU A 56 16.72 7.66 17.60
CA LEU A 56 16.77 6.24 17.24
C LEU A 56 16.73 6.06 15.72
N ALA A 57 15.86 6.79 15.02
CA ALA A 57 15.78 6.73 13.56
C ALA A 57 17.04 7.29 12.87
N GLU A 58 17.62 8.38 13.39
CA GLU A 58 18.83 9.01 12.87
C GLU A 58 20.07 8.12 13.05
N ASP A 59 20.24 7.51 14.23
CA ASP A 59 21.41 6.70 14.60
C ASP A 59 21.42 5.33 13.91
N LEU A 60 20.26 4.83 13.44
CA LEU A 60 20.16 3.53 12.79
C LEU A 60 21.06 3.38 11.55
N GLY A 61 21.31 4.46 10.81
CA GLY A 61 22.18 4.42 9.63
C GLY A 61 23.66 4.20 9.95
N GLU A 62 24.08 4.43 11.19
CA GLU A 62 25.46 4.19 11.63
C GLU A 62 25.68 2.73 12.05
N VAL A 63 24.62 2.04 12.48
CA VAL A 63 24.72 0.72 13.13
C VAL A 63 24.11 -0.43 12.32
N ARG A 64 23.41 -0.14 11.22
CA ARG A 64 22.73 -1.16 10.40
C ARG A 64 22.98 -0.92 8.91
N GLU A 65 22.88 -2.01 8.15
CA GLU A 65 22.91 -1.95 6.70
C GLU A 65 21.71 -1.18 6.11
N PRO A 66 21.85 -0.59 4.90
CA PRO A 66 20.86 0.30 4.31
C PRO A 66 19.43 -0.23 4.20
N GLU A 67 19.25 -1.49 3.81
CA GLU A 67 17.91 -2.10 3.71
C GLU A 67 17.25 -2.26 5.08
N SER A 68 18.05 -2.63 6.09
CA SER A 68 17.57 -2.88 7.44
C SER A 68 17.11 -1.59 8.12
N TRP A 69 17.92 -0.52 8.09
CA TRP A 69 17.54 0.71 8.77
C TRP A 69 16.35 1.40 8.12
N ARG A 70 16.25 1.43 6.77
CA ARG A 70 15.13 2.09 6.08
C ARG A 70 13.79 1.53 6.53
N ARG A 71 13.69 0.20 6.65
CA ARG A 71 12.49 -0.47 7.16
C ARG A 71 12.16 -0.05 8.60
N LEU A 72 13.16 -0.06 9.48
CA LEU A 72 12.96 0.31 10.89
C LEU A 72 12.57 1.78 11.05
N VAL A 73 13.12 2.66 10.21
CA VAL A 73 12.77 4.08 10.15
C VAL A 73 11.31 4.28 9.73
N ARG A 74 10.85 3.57 8.69
CA ARG A 74 9.45 3.58 8.25
C ARG A 74 8.51 3.12 9.38
N GLN A 75 8.91 2.07 10.11
CA GLN A 75 8.18 1.58 11.26
C GLN A 75 8.05 2.63 12.37
N ILE A 76 9.16 3.30 12.76
CA ILE A 76 9.14 4.34 13.80
C ILE A 76 8.23 5.51 13.39
N ALA A 77 8.34 5.97 12.14
CA ALA A 77 7.49 7.04 11.61
C ALA A 77 5.99 6.68 11.69
N TRP A 78 5.64 5.46 11.28
CA TRP A 78 4.28 4.94 11.39
C TRP A 78 3.80 4.84 12.84
N GLN A 79 4.63 4.32 13.76
CA GLN A 79 4.29 4.20 15.18
C GLN A 79 4.03 5.57 15.82
N LEU A 80 4.88 6.57 15.54
CA LEU A 80 4.74 7.92 16.09
C LEU A 80 3.44 8.61 15.65
N VAL A 81 3.00 8.36 14.40
CA VAL A 81 1.76 8.96 13.90
C VAL A 81 0.50 8.35 14.51
N GLN A 82 0.57 7.16 15.12
CA GLN A 82 -0.58 6.53 15.78
C GLN A 82 -1.03 7.26 17.05
N ARG A 83 -0.23 8.24 17.52
CA ARG A 83 -0.56 9.03 18.70
C ARG A 83 -1.83 9.87 18.48
N PRO A 84 -2.70 10.01 19.50
CA PRO A 84 -3.88 10.86 19.41
C PRO A 84 -3.62 12.36 19.20
N SER A 85 -2.38 12.84 19.38
CA SER A 85 -2.01 14.26 19.24
C SER A 85 -0.80 14.46 18.32
N ILE A 86 -1.02 15.18 17.21
CA ILE A 86 0.01 15.58 16.24
C ILE A 86 0.89 16.71 16.81
N VAL A 87 0.43 17.41 17.85
CA VAL A 87 1.03 18.67 18.33
C VAL A 87 2.49 18.50 18.80
N GLY A 88 2.96 17.26 19.05
CA GLY A 88 4.37 16.95 19.37
C GLY A 88 5.28 16.63 18.17
N LEU A 89 4.74 16.49 16.95
CA LEU A 89 5.51 16.08 15.76
C LEU A 89 5.91 17.26 14.86
N ARG A 90 5.22 18.41 14.98
CA ARG A 90 5.57 19.63 14.23
C ARG A 90 7.02 20.09 14.42
N PRO A 91 7.63 20.10 15.63
CA PRO A 91 9.02 20.51 15.84
C PRO A 91 10.03 19.70 15.00
N GLN A 92 9.64 18.52 14.53
CA GLN A 92 10.47 17.67 13.68
C GLN A 92 10.66 18.24 12.26
N PHE A 93 9.88 19.25 11.87
CA PHE A 93 10.01 19.93 10.58
C PHE A 93 10.49 21.37 10.73
N GLU A 94 10.43 21.93 11.94
CA GLU A 94 10.83 23.31 12.20
C GLU A 94 12.36 23.45 12.10
N SER A 95 12.81 24.35 11.22
CA SER A 95 14.25 24.61 10.97
C SER A 95 15.05 23.40 10.48
N ARG A 96 14.37 22.37 9.95
CA ARG A 96 14.99 21.20 9.33
C ARG A 96 14.78 21.25 7.83
N THR A 97 15.83 20.96 7.07
CA THR A 97 15.78 20.78 5.63
C THR A 97 16.26 19.37 5.31
N PRO A 98 15.65 18.68 4.34
CA PRO A 98 16.14 17.37 3.95
C PRO A 98 17.56 17.51 3.38
N VAL A 99 18.42 16.53 3.65
CA VAL A 99 19.86 16.60 3.33
C VAL A 99 20.22 15.72 2.15
N SER A 100 19.79 14.46 2.18
CA SER A 100 20.06 13.44 1.15
C SER A 100 18.98 12.36 1.20
N PRO A 101 18.59 11.74 0.07
CA PRO A 101 17.71 10.55 0.08
C PRO A 101 18.27 9.36 0.87
N ASP A 102 19.60 9.30 1.07
CA ASP A 102 20.26 8.23 1.82
C ASP A 102 20.53 8.58 3.29
N ASP A 103 20.08 9.75 3.76
CA ASP A 103 20.20 10.17 5.14
C ASP A 103 19.03 9.61 5.99
N PRO A 104 19.28 8.89 7.10
CA PRO A 104 18.22 8.30 7.92
C PRO A 104 17.24 9.32 8.49
N GLY A 105 17.72 10.50 8.89
CA GLY A 105 16.87 11.59 9.37
C GLY A 105 15.94 12.12 8.27
N THR A 106 16.45 12.22 7.04
CA THR A 106 15.68 12.64 5.87
C THR A 106 14.61 11.61 5.51
N GLU A 107 14.95 10.33 5.41
CA GLU A 107 14.01 9.22 5.16
C GLU A 107 12.93 9.14 6.25
N PHE A 108 13.32 9.26 7.53
CA PHE A 108 12.40 9.26 8.66
C PHE A 108 11.37 10.39 8.55
N ARG A 109 11.84 11.62 8.33
CA ARG A 109 10.96 12.79 8.23
C ARG A 109 10.12 12.74 6.95
N ALA A 110 10.63 12.17 5.86
CA ALA A 110 9.84 11.93 4.65
C ALA A 110 8.70 10.93 4.92
N CYS A 111 8.99 9.81 5.58
CA CYS A 111 7.97 8.85 5.99
C CYS A 111 6.94 9.52 6.92
N LEU A 112 7.40 10.21 7.96
CA LEU A 112 6.53 10.89 8.92
C LEU A 112 5.63 11.94 8.26
N LEU A 113 6.17 12.72 7.31
CA LEU A 113 5.40 13.70 6.55
C LEU A 113 4.25 13.05 5.80
N HIS A 114 4.49 11.93 5.10
CA HIS A 114 3.46 11.26 4.31
C HIS A 114 2.47 10.45 5.15
N GLU A 115 2.88 9.96 6.32
CA GLU A 115 1.97 9.41 7.32
C GLU A 115 1.01 10.48 7.85
N LEU A 116 1.52 11.66 8.20
CA LEU A 116 0.70 12.80 8.64
C LEU A 116 -0.20 13.31 7.50
N ALA A 117 0.32 13.44 6.27
CA ALA A 117 -0.43 13.88 5.11
C ALA A 117 -1.61 12.94 4.81
N ARG A 118 -1.41 11.62 4.92
CA ARG A 118 -2.44 10.61 4.72
C ARG A 118 -3.57 10.72 5.76
N LEU A 119 -3.22 10.95 7.02
CA LEU A 119 -4.19 11.00 8.13
C LEU A 119 -4.91 12.34 8.27
N HIS A 120 -4.25 13.45 7.95
CA HIS A 120 -4.76 14.79 8.25
C HIS A 120 -4.92 15.68 7.02
N GLY A 121 -4.08 15.47 6.00
CA GLY A 121 -3.98 16.32 4.83
C GLY A 121 -3.48 17.73 5.15
N PHE A 122 -2.72 18.32 4.24
CA PHE A 122 -2.16 19.66 4.41
C PHE A 122 -2.77 20.70 3.47
N ASN A 123 -4.05 20.51 3.11
CA ASN A 123 -4.81 21.32 2.14
C ASN A 123 -4.92 22.83 2.47
N HIS A 124 -4.63 23.23 3.72
CA HIS A 124 -4.78 24.61 4.19
C HIS A 124 -3.43 25.20 4.61
N PRO A 125 -2.90 26.23 3.92
CA PRO A 125 -1.55 26.76 4.17
C PRO A 125 -1.35 27.37 5.56
N ARG A 126 -2.41 27.96 6.13
CA ARG A 126 -2.30 28.88 7.28
C ARG A 126 -1.61 28.30 8.53
N ASP A 127 -1.52 26.97 8.65
CA ASP A 127 -0.84 26.29 9.76
C ASP A 127 0.15 25.19 9.32
N ASN A 128 0.37 25.01 8.00
CA ASN A 128 1.08 23.84 7.44
C ASN A 128 2.37 24.19 6.67
N ASP A 129 2.82 25.44 6.69
CA ASP A 129 3.97 25.91 5.91
C ASP A 129 5.25 25.08 6.13
N VAL A 130 5.49 24.61 7.37
CA VAL A 130 6.67 23.77 7.68
C VAL A 130 6.64 22.43 6.94
N TYR A 131 5.48 21.80 6.81
CA TYR A 131 5.31 20.54 6.10
C TYR A 131 5.42 20.74 4.58
N LEU A 132 4.81 21.82 4.08
CA LEU A 132 4.88 22.18 2.66
C LEU A 132 6.31 22.52 2.24
N SER A 133 7.05 23.26 3.07
CA SER A 133 8.46 23.59 2.84
C SER A 133 9.35 22.35 2.83
N TYR A 134 9.15 21.43 3.79
CA TYR A 134 9.92 20.19 3.82
C TYR A 134 9.64 19.32 2.59
N GLY A 135 8.36 19.18 2.20
CA GLY A 135 7.98 18.47 0.97
C GLY A 135 8.52 19.10 -0.31
N ALA A 136 8.65 20.42 -0.37
CA ALA A 136 9.34 21.10 -1.48
C ALA A 136 10.83 20.73 -1.53
N GLY A 137 11.52 20.71 -0.38
CA GLY A 137 12.91 20.24 -0.31
C GLY A 137 13.07 18.78 -0.74
N LEU A 138 12.14 17.89 -0.36
CA LEU A 138 12.17 16.50 -0.82
C LEU A 138 12.06 16.39 -2.35
N ARG A 139 11.27 17.26 -2.99
CA ARG A 139 11.14 17.32 -4.44
C ARG A 139 12.44 17.79 -5.10
N GLU A 140 13.08 18.81 -4.55
CA GLU A 140 14.37 19.30 -5.04
C GLU A 140 15.46 18.23 -4.98
N LEU A 141 15.43 17.38 -3.95
CA LEU A 141 16.33 16.22 -3.81
C LEU A 141 15.96 15.02 -4.68
N GLY A 142 14.79 15.02 -5.34
CA GLY A 142 14.30 13.86 -6.09
C GLY A 142 13.94 12.66 -5.20
N HIS A 143 13.55 12.89 -3.94
CA HIS A 143 13.17 11.83 -3.03
C HIS A 143 11.91 11.10 -3.55
N PRO A 144 11.83 9.75 -3.53
CA PRO A 144 10.69 9.00 -4.09
C PRO A 144 9.34 9.42 -3.51
N LEU A 145 9.26 9.57 -2.18
CA LEU A 145 8.03 10.02 -1.51
C LEU A 145 7.57 11.43 -1.93
N ALA A 146 8.43 12.29 -2.49
CA ALA A 146 8.03 13.61 -2.98
C ALA A 146 7.07 13.57 -4.17
N TRP A 147 6.94 12.41 -4.82
CA TRP A 147 5.93 12.15 -5.84
C TRP A 147 4.51 12.14 -5.26
N LEU A 148 4.35 11.76 -3.99
CA LEU A 148 3.05 11.71 -3.34
C LEU A 148 2.48 13.10 -3.04
N PRO A 149 1.14 13.24 -3.10
CA PRO A 149 0.48 14.46 -2.67
C PRO A 149 0.53 14.61 -1.14
N LEU A 150 0.69 15.86 -0.68
CA LEU A 150 0.58 16.23 0.75
C LEU A 150 -0.88 16.39 1.22
N ASN A 151 -1.83 16.21 0.30
CA ASN A 151 -3.25 16.22 0.58
C ASN A 151 -3.73 14.80 0.87
N SER A 152 -4.69 14.67 1.78
CA SER A 152 -5.43 13.43 2.00
C SER A 152 -6.63 13.40 1.05
N PHE A 153 -6.82 12.28 0.36
CA PHE A 153 -7.95 12.09 -0.56
C PHE A 153 -8.99 11.14 0.01
N ALA A 154 -10.25 11.27 -0.45
CA ALA A 154 -11.37 10.52 0.11
C ALA A 154 -11.18 9.00 0.03
N PHE A 155 -10.64 8.47 -1.07
CA PHE A 155 -10.42 7.02 -1.22
C PHE A 155 -9.36 6.48 -0.23
N GLU A 156 -8.39 7.31 0.18
CA GLU A 156 -7.37 6.95 1.17
C GLU A 156 -7.98 6.72 2.57
N SER A 157 -9.22 7.15 2.80
CA SER A 157 -9.94 6.84 4.05
C SER A 157 -10.10 5.34 4.29
N ARG A 158 -10.19 4.52 3.23
CA ARG A 158 -10.22 3.06 3.37
C ARG A 158 -8.86 2.50 3.79
N MET A 159 -7.77 3.00 3.20
CA MET A 159 -6.40 2.68 3.60
C MET A 159 -6.17 2.99 5.09
N ASN A 160 -6.74 4.09 5.57
CA ASN A 160 -6.64 4.51 6.98
C ASN A 160 -7.27 3.53 7.97
N ARG A 161 -8.20 2.67 7.53
CA ARG A 161 -8.76 1.61 8.37
C ARG A 161 -7.79 0.45 8.55
N TYR A 162 -7.02 0.14 7.50
CA TYR A 162 -6.07 -0.98 7.47
C TYR A 162 -4.71 -0.59 8.06
N GLY A 163 -4.20 0.61 7.77
CA GLY A 163 -2.88 1.09 8.22
C GLY A 163 -2.76 1.47 9.70
N ARG A 164 -3.55 0.84 10.58
CA ARG A 164 -3.53 1.03 12.04
C ARG A 164 -3.10 -0.22 12.80
N ILE A 165 -3.16 -1.39 12.16
CA ILE A 165 -2.89 -2.68 12.80
C ILE A 165 -1.69 -3.31 12.08
N GLU A 166 -0.56 -3.39 12.76
CA GLU A 166 0.62 -4.11 12.25
C GLU A 166 0.31 -5.61 12.12
N GLY A 167 0.78 -6.24 11.04
CA GLY A 167 0.58 -7.66 10.78
C GLY A 167 -0.84 -8.04 10.35
N GLY A 168 -1.67 -7.07 9.94
CA GLY A 168 -2.94 -7.39 9.28
C GLY A 168 -2.69 -8.08 7.94
N MET A 169 -3.49 -9.08 7.57
CA MET A 169 -3.39 -9.71 6.26
C MET A 169 -4.59 -9.38 5.40
N LEU A 170 -4.36 -9.29 4.09
CA LEU A 170 -5.46 -9.35 3.14
C LEU A 170 -6.10 -10.74 3.25
N GLY A 171 -7.43 -10.80 3.25
CA GLY A 171 -8.13 -12.09 3.31
C GLY A 171 -8.52 -12.56 1.92
N SER A 172 -8.60 -13.87 1.71
CA SER A 172 -9.20 -14.42 0.50
C SER A 172 -10.68 -14.03 0.38
N GLU A 173 -11.02 -13.45 -0.77
CA GLU A 173 -12.41 -13.28 -1.16
C GLU A 173 -13.00 -14.57 -1.70
N ASN A 174 -14.29 -14.73 -1.50
CA ASN A 174 -14.99 -15.88 -2.03
C ASN A 174 -16.30 -15.52 -2.70
N PRO A 175 -16.82 -16.38 -3.60
CA PRO A 175 -18.09 -16.14 -4.29
C PRO A 175 -19.23 -15.68 -3.37
N LYS A 176 -19.36 -16.27 -2.17
CA LYS A 176 -20.42 -15.91 -1.23
C LYS A 176 -20.21 -14.53 -0.59
N ARG A 177 -18.99 -14.23 -0.15
CA ARG A 177 -18.62 -12.92 0.42
C ARG A 177 -18.73 -11.82 -0.62
N LEU A 178 -18.24 -12.08 -1.83
CA LEU A 178 -18.29 -11.16 -2.96
C LEU A 178 -19.74 -10.84 -3.34
N HIS A 179 -20.60 -11.85 -3.46
CA HIS A 179 -22.03 -11.66 -3.75
C HIS A 179 -22.77 -10.89 -2.64
N ALA A 180 -22.39 -11.08 -1.39
CA ALA A 180 -22.99 -10.37 -0.26
C ALA A 180 -22.55 -8.90 -0.19
N ALA A 181 -21.33 -8.58 -0.64
CA ALA A 181 -20.75 -7.25 -0.54
C ALA A 181 -21.03 -6.38 -1.77
N TYR A 182 -21.18 -6.96 -2.96
CA TYR A 182 -21.20 -6.24 -4.23
C TYR A 182 -22.28 -6.73 -5.21
N PRO A 183 -22.78 -5.85 -6.10
CA PRO A 183 -23.66 -6.27 -7.19
C PRO A 183 -22.92 -7.19 -8.18
N VAL A 184 -23.44 -8.39 -8.39
CA VAL A 184 -22.86 -9.36 -9.34
C VAL A 184 -23.08 -8.94 -10.79
N THR A 185 -22.06 -9.14 -11.61
CA THR A 185 -22.08 -8.97 -13.06
C THR A 185 -22.39 -10.32 -13.74
N PRO A 186 -23.57 -10.50 -14.34
CA PRO A 186 -23.92 -11.75 -15.00
C PRO A 186 -23.09 -11.94 -16.27
N SER A 187 -22.78 -13.20 -16.58
CA SER A 187 -22.16 -13.60 -17.84
C SER A 187 -23.06 -13.28 -19.05
N THR A 188 -22.45 -12.86 -20.15
CA THR A 188 -23.13 -12.51 -21.40
C THR A 188 -22.40 -13.06 -22.62
N ASP A 189 -23.14 -13.31 -23.70
CA ASP A 189 -22.56 -13.69 -25.01
C ASP A 189 -21.66 -12.59 -25.59
N GLY A 190 -21.95 -11.32 -25.25
CA GLY A 190 -21.15 -10.16 -25.63
C GLY A 190 -19.77 -10.20 -24.98
N GLY A 191 -19.71 -10.51 -23.68
CA GLY A 191 -18.46 -10.71 -22.93
C GLY A 191 -17.60 -11.80 -23.53
N THR A 192 -18.17 -12.99 -23.78
CA THR A 192 -17.46 -14.10 -24.45
C THR A 192 -16.88 -13.69 -25.80
N ARG A 193 -17.69 -13.01 -26.64
CA ARG A 193 -17.23 -12.59 -27.96
C ARG A 193 -16.08 -11.59 -27.88
N ALA A 194 -16.19 -10.62 -26.97
CA ALA A 194 -15.15 -9.61 -26.77
C ALA A 194 -13.85 -10.26 -26.29
N GLY A 195 -13.92 -11.13 -25.27
CA GLY A 195 -12.76 -11.85 -24.74
C GLY A 195 -11.99 -12.64 -25.81
N ARG A 196 -12.69 -13.38 -26.67
CA ARG A 196 -12.07 -14.11 -27.80
C ARG A 196 -11.33 -13.23 -28.81
N THR A 197 -11.70 -11.96 -28.89
CA THR A 197 -11.08 -10.99 -29.80
C THR A 197 -10.06 -10.10 -29.11
N ALA A 198 -9.95 -10.19 -27.79
CA ALA A 198 -9.00 -9.44 -27.02
C ALA A 198 -7.57 -9.86 -27.39
N ARG A 199 -6.66 -8.89 -27.37
CA ARG A 199 -5.24 -9.13 -27.65
C ARG A 199 -4.41 -8.67 -26.47
N ARG A 200 -3.62 -9.59 -25.91
CA ARG A 200 -2.65 -9.28 -24.85
C ARG A 200 -1.63 -8.27 -25.38
N VAL A 201 -1.32 -7.27 -24.56
CA VAL A 201 -0.27 -6.28 -24.78
C VAL A 201 0.81 -6.52 -23.75
N LEU A 202 2.04 -6.77 -24.21
CA LEU A 202 3.18 -6.93 -23.35
C LEU A 202 3.74 -5.56 -22.98
N ASP A 203 3.71 -5.24 -21.70
CA ASP A 203 4.25 -4.02 -21.12
C ASP A 203 4.79 -4.35 -19.71
N GLU A 204 6.02 -4.85 -19.66
CA GLU A 204 6.65 -5.31 -18.41
C GLU A 204 6.81 -4.16 -17.42
N THR A 205 7.23 -2.98 -17.88
CA THR A 205 7.41 -1.80 -17.02
C THR A 205 6.10 -1.35 -16.38
N ARG A 206 4.99 -1.34 -17.14
CA ARG A 206 3.67 -1.07 -16.58
C ARG A 206 3.19 -2.20 -15.69
N GLY A 207 3.50 -3.44 -16.04
CA GLY A 207 3.21 -4.63 -15.23
C GLY A 207 3.82 -4.53 -13.84
N ASP A 208 5.12 -4.28 -13.76
CA ASP A 208 5.86 -4.09 -12.52
C ASP A 208 5.28 -2.96 -11.68
N ALA A 209 4.95 -1.83 -12.31
CA ALA A 209 4.34 -0.70 -11.63
C ALA A 209 2.93 -1.03 -11.10
N ALA A 210 2.12 -1.77 -11.86
CA ALA A 210 0.76 -2.17 -11.51
C ALA A 210 0.71 -3.19 -10.34
N THR A 211 1.74 -4.02 -10.21
CA THR A 211 1.85 -5.04 -9.16
C THR A 211 2.72 -4.61 -7.98
N THR A 212 3.32 -3.42 -8.00
CA THR A 212 4.23 -2.96 -6.93
C THR A 212 3.57 -3.02 -5.55
N GLY A 213 2.27 -2.67 -5.42
CA GLY A 213 1.54 -2.78 -4.14
C GLY A 213 1.25 -4.23 -3.68
N PHE A 214 1.49 -5.23 -4.52
CA PHE A 214 1.41 -6.65 -4.19
C PHE A 214 2.78 -7.33 -4.16
N ALA A 215 3.88 -6.59 -4.31
CA ALA A 215 5.22 -7.14 -4.43
C ALA A 215 5.68 -7.94 -3.19
N GLN A 216 5.01 -7.77 -2.05
CA GLN A 216 5.27 -8.51 -0.81
C GLN A 216 4.53 -9.85 -0.72
N LEU A 217 3.62 -10.15 -1.65
CA LEU A 217 2.91 -11.42 -1.73
C LEU A 217 3.68 -12.41 -2.62
N CYS A 218 3.45 -13.71 -2.43
CA CYS A 218 4.19 -14.75 -3.15
C CYS A 218 3.92 -14.79 -4.66
N GLN A 219 2.70 -14.44 -5.09
CA GLN A 219 2.28 -14.59 -6.47
C GLN A 219 1.38 -13.42 -6.88
N TYR A 220 1.70 -12.76 -7.98
CA TYR A 220 0.93 -11.64 -8.51
C TYR A 220 1.10 -11.50 -10.02
N GLU A 221 0.07 -11.01 -10.70
CA GLU A 221 0.06 -10.79 -12.14
C GLU A 221 -0.68 -9.49 -12.48
N ALA A 222 -0.14 -8.75 -13.45
CA ALA A 222 -0.87 -7.73 -14.21
C ALA A 222 -0.85 -8.11 -15.70
N ALA A 223 -2.03 -8.22 -16.31
CA ALA A 223 -2.19 -8.53 -17.72
C ALA A 223 -3.02 -7.44 -18.41
N PHE A 224 -2.54 -6.96 -19.56
CA PHE A 224 -3.16 -5.86 -20.31
C PHE A 224 -3.70 -6.35 -21.64
N TYR A 225 -4.89 -5.90 -22.00
CA TYR A 225 -5.59 -6.32 -23.20
C TYR A 225 -6.14 -5.14 -23.98
N THR A 226 -6.10 -5.26 -25.30
CA THR A 226 -6.80 -4.37 -26.23
C THR A 226 -7.96 -5.08 -26.89
N LEU A 227 -9.07 -4.38 -27.05
CA LEU A 227 -10.27 -4.83 -27.75
C LEU A 227 -10.37 -4.10 -29.09
N PRO A 228 -10.80 -4.77 -30.17
CA PRO A 228 -10.93 -4.15 -31.48
C PRO A 228 -12.07 -3.12 -31.56
N GLU A 229 -13.06 -3.22 -30.67
CA GLU A 229 -14.24 -2.36 -30.61
C GLU A 229 -14.55 -1.99 -29.15
N PRO A 230 -15.18 -0.82 -28.89
CA PRO A 230 -15.62 -0.44 -27.55
C PRO A 230 -16.60 -1.46 -26.94
N LEU A 231 -16.26 -1.97 -25.76
CA LEU A 231 -17.06 -2.91 -24.99
C LEU A 231 -18.35 -2.26 -24.46
N ASP A 232 -19.45 -3.02 -24.42
CA ASP A 232 -20.59 -2.64 -23.58
C ASP A 232 -20.19 -2.79 -22.10
N PRO A 233 -20.39 -1.80 -21.23
CA PRO A 233 -20.07 -1.94 -19.81
C PRO A 233 -20.67 -3.19 -19.13
N ALA A 234 -21.81 -3.71 -19.60
CA ALA A 234 -22.41 -4.95 -19.09
C ALA A 234 -21.63 -6.22 -19.47
N ASP A 235 -20.78 -6.14 -20.51
CA ASP A 235 -19.95 -7.23 -21.02
C ASP A 235 -18.59 -7.32 -20.30
N LEU A 236 -18.25 -6.38 -19.41
CA LEU A 236 -17.15 -6.54 -18.46
C LEU A 236 -17.59 -7.48 -17.33
N ASN A 237 -17.49 -8.78 -17.57
CA ASN A 237 -18.00 -9.82 -16.68
C ASN A 237 -17.17 -11.11 -16.76
N GLY A 238 -17.56 -12.15 -16.02
CA GLY A 238 -16.85 -13.43 -15.95
C GLY A 238 -16.72 -14.15 -17.29
N ALA A 239 -17.64 -13.92 -18.23
CA ALA A 239 -17.56 -14.53 -19.56
C ALA A 239 -16.49 -13.90 -20.45
N LEU A 240 -16.20 -12.61 -20.27
CA LEU A 240 -15.04 -11.98 -20.90
C LEU A 240 -13.74 -12.51 -20.30
N LEU A 241 -13.65 -12.52 -18.96
CA LEU A 241 -12.43 -12.95 -18.26
C LEU A 241 -12.07 -14.41 -18.59
N ALA A 242 -13.05 -15.32 -18.66
CA ALA A 242 -12.81 -16.73 -18.99
C ALA A 242 -12.18 -16.98 -20.37
N GLU A 243 -12.17 -15.99 -21.26
CA GLU A 243 -11.60 -16.10 -22.61
C GLU A 243 -10.25 -15.39 -22.74
N LEU A 244 -9.74 -14.78 -21.65
CA LEU A 244 -8.42 -14.14 -21.60
C LEU A 244 -7.33 -15.16 -21.25
N ASP A 245 -6.09 -14.87 -21.65
CA ASP A 245 -4.91 -15.73 -21.47
C ASP A 245 -4.01 -15.30 -20.28
N ALA A 246 -4.59 -14.65 -19.27
CA ALA A 246 -3.86 -14.30 -18.05
C ALA A 246 -3.61 -15.58 -17.24
N GLU A 247 -2.44 -15.69 -16.62
CA GLU A 247 -2.05 -16.87 -15.85
C GLU A 247 -3.03 -17.12 -14.69
N CYS A 248 -3.48 -16.06 -14.03
CA CYS A 248 -4.48 -16.14 -12.97
C CYS A 248 -5.86 -16.63 -13.44
N LEU A 249 -6.10 -16.69 -14.76
CA LEU A 249 -7.36 -17.15 -15.38
C LEU A 249 -7.22 -18.52 -16.04
N GLU A 250 -6.05 -19.16 -15.98
CA GLU A 250 -5.90 -20.51 -16.51
C GLU A 250 -6.87 -21.50 -15.85
N PHE A 251 -7.32 -22.47 -16.65
CA PHE A 251 -8.29 -23.50 -16.26
C PHE A 251 -9.61 -22.95 -15.67
N THR A 252 -9.94 -21.71 -16.01
CA THR A 252 -11.16 -21.06 -15.54
C THR A 252 -12.22 -21.02 -16.62
N THR A 253 -13.48 -21.21 -16.23
CA THR A 253 -14.65 -21.06 -17.10
C THR A 253 -15.59 -19.99 -16.54
N SER A 254 -16.51 -19.50 -17.38
CA SER A 254 -17.43 -18.42 -17.00
C SER A 254 -18.36 -18.78 -15.83
N ASP A 255 -18.63 -20.07 -15.61
CA ASP A 255 -19.44 -20.58 -14.50
C ASP A 255 -18.64 -20.74 -13.20
N LEU A 256 -17.31 -20.80 -13.28
CA LEU A 256 -16.42 -20.78 -12.11
C LEU A 256 -16.15 -19.35 -11.65
N LEU A 257 -16.19 -18.35 -12.53
CA LEU A 257 -15.96 -16.96 -12.17
C LEU A 257 -17.18 -16.30 -11.53
N THR A 258 -17.05 -15.93 -10.26
CA THR A 258 -17.96 -14.94 -9.67
C THR A 258 -17.35 -13.56 -9.87
N THR A 259 -18.06 -12.70 -10.59
CA THR A 259 -17.64 -11.32 -10.85
C THR A 259 -18.64 -10.34 -10.23
N ALA A 260 -18.15 -9.24 -9.66
CA ALA A 260 -19.00 -8.21 -9.07
C ALA A 260 -18.42 -6.81 -9.27
N HIS A 261 -19.30 -5.83 -9.41
CA HIS A 261 -18.90 -4.43 -9.54
C HIS A 261 -18.22 -3.93 -8.27
N THR A 262 -17.07 -3.28 -8.43
CA THR A 262 -16.27 -2.73 -7.33
C THR A 262 -15.81 -1.32 -7.69
N THR A 263 -14.86 -0.77 -6.94
CA THR A 263 -14.33 0.58 -7.15
C THR A 263 -12.80 0.58 -7.10
N ALA A 264 -12.18 1.61 -7.66
CA ALA A 264 -10.74 1.84 -7.48
C ALA A 264 -10.35 1.93 -5.99
N ASP A 265 -11.23 2.43 -5.13
CA ASP A 265 -11.02 2.49 -3.68
C ASP A 265 -10.81 1.10 -3.05
N ASP A 266 -11.49 0.07 -3.56
CA ASP A 266 -11.36 -1.31 -3.09
C ASP A 266 -10.00 -1.90 -3.51
N LEU A 267 -9.61 -1.69 -4.76
CA LEU A 267 -8.27 -2.08 -5.23
C LEU A 267 -7.18 -1.35 -4.45
N ALA A 268 -7.33 -0.04 -4.25
CA ALA A 268 -6.37 0.77 -3.53
C ALA A 268 -6.23 0.34 -2.07
N ALA A 269 -7.32 -0.10 -1.44
CA ALA A 269 -7.29 -0.65 -0.10
C ALA A 269 -6.52 -1.98 -0.02
N ASP A 270 -6.73 -2.89 -0.98
CA ASP A 270 -6.04 -4.19 -1.04
C ASP A 270 -4.55 -4.03 -1.31
N LEU A 271 -4.17 -3.21 -2.30
CA LEU A 271 -2.78 -2.86 -2.59
C LEU A 271 -2.09 -2.25 -1.37
N PHE A 272 -2.76 -1.29 -0.72
CA PHE A 272 -2.20 -0.66 0.46
C PHE A 272 -2.01 -1.66 1.60
N LEU A 273 -2.99 -2.51 1.88
CA LEU A 273 -2.91 -3.47 2.99
C LEU A 273 -1.81 -4.52 2.74
N ALA A 274 -1.72 -5.05 1.53
CA ALA A 274 -0.71 -6.03 1.16
C ALA A 274 0.71 -5.49 1.36
N ASP A 275 1.00 -4.29 0.84
CA ASP A 275 2.33 -3.68 0.96
C ASP A 275 2.62 -3.13 2.37
N PHE A 276 1.59 -2.58 3.04
CA PHE A 276 1.71 -2.06 4.41
C PHE A 276 2.12 -3.16 5.39
N ALA A 277 1.50 -4.34 5.28
CA ALA A 277 1.72 -5.43 6.21
C ALA A 277 2.83 -6.40 5.78
N GLY A 278 3.13 -6.46 4.49
CA GLY A 278 4.21 -7.29 3.96
C GLY A 278 3.85 -8.76 3.73
N GLY A 279 2.56 -9.13 3.68
CA GLY A 279 2.17 -10.54 3.51
C GLY A 279 2.58 -11.44 4.68
N MET A 280 2.55 -12.75 4.48
CA MET A 280 3.01 -13.73 5.50
C MET A 280 4.53 -13.84 5.51
N TRP A 281 5.15 -13.86 4.33
CA TRP A 281 6.58 -14.08 4.17
C TRP A 281 7.39 -12.84 3.78
N GLY A 282 6.72 -11.78 3.32
CA GLY A 282 7.37 -10.54 2.91
C GLY A 282 7.66 -9.58 4.06
N GLU A 283 8.02 -8.35 3.69
CA GLU A 283 8.40 -7.32 4.64
C GLU A 283 7.47 -6.11 4.57
N PRO A 284 6.96 -5.62 5.73
CA PRO A 284 6.08 -4.46 5.75
C PRO A 284 6.79 -3.22 5.24
N GLN A 285 6.17 -2.51 4.29
CA GLN A 285 6.65 -1.22 3.80
C GLN A 285 6.13 -0.04 4.63
N TYR A 286 5.13 -0.27 5.49
CA TYR A 286 4.44 0.74 6.29
C TYR A 286 3.78 1.85 5.44
N GLY A 287 3.07 2.78 6.07
CA GLY A 287 2.04 3.57 5.40
C GLY A 287 2.55 4.55 4.35
N ALA A 288 3.73 5.16 4.53
CA ALA A 288 4.26 6.11 3.54
C ALA A 288 4.61 5.44 2.20
N TYR A 289 5.34 4.31 2.24
CA TYR A 289 5.71 3.58 1.03
C TYR A 289 4.55 2.75 0.48
N ALA A 290 3.74 2.12 1.33
CA ALA A 290 2.52 1.45 0.87
C ALA A 290 1.59 2.42 0.14
N ARG A 291 1.49 3.68 0.61
CA ARG A 291 0.77 4.73 -0.10
C ARG A 291 1.42 5.06 -1.46
N LEU A 292 2.74 5.19 -1.53
CA LEU A 292 3.47 5.43 -2.79
C LEU A 292 3.18 4.33 -3.81
N HIS A 293 3.41 3.08 -3.43
CA HIS A 293 3.22 1.92 -4.30
C HIS A 293 1.76 1.75 -4.73
N THR A 294 0.81 2.00 -3.83
CA THR A 294 -0.62 1.99 -4.16
C THR A 294 -0.95 3.00 -5.25
N TRP A 295 -0.48 4.24 -5.11
CA TRP A 295 -0.71 5.28 -6.11
C TRP A 295 -0.05 4.95 -7.45
N GLN A 296 1.20 4.47 -7.43
CA GLN A 296 1.89 4.04 -8.66
C GLN A 296 1.15 2.89 -9.36
N SER A 297 0.66 1.92 -8.58
CA SER A 297 -0.13 0.80 -9.08
C SER A 297 -1.44 1.27 -9.73
N LEU A 298 -2.14 2.22 -9.10
CA LEU A 298 -3.36 2.81 -9.67
C LEU A 298 -3.10 3.53 -11.00
N TYR A 299 -2.03 4.33 -11.08
CA TYR A 299 -1.66 5.00 -12.33
C TYR A 299 -1.35 3.99 -13.43
N ALA A 300 -0.58 2.94 -13.11
CA ALA A 300 -0.24 1.89 -14.06
C ALA A 300 -1.48 1.10 -14.51
N VAL A 301 -2.38 0.70 -13.60
CA VAL A 301 -3.61 -0.01 -13.97
C VAL A 301 -4.48 0.82 -14.91
N MET A 302 -4.62 2.12 -14.65
CA MET A 302 -5.42 3.06 -15.44
C MET A 302 -4.70 3.61 -16.70
N ASP A 303 -3.46 3.22 -16.95
CA ASP A 303 -2.64 3.72 -18.07
C ASP A 303 -2.47 5.25 -18.06
N LEU A 304 -2.23 5.81 -16.88
CA LEU A 304 -2.02 7.24 -16.70
C LEU A 304 -0.54 7.58 -16.74
N ALA A 305 -0.20 8.71 -17.37
CA ALA A 305 1.15 9.25 -17.32
C ALA A 305 1.53 9.57 -15.85
N PRO A 306 2.78 9.35 -15.43
CA PRO A 306 3.22 9.50 -14.04
C PRO A 306 3.35 10.97 -13.57
N GLU A 307 2.90 11.93 -14.38
CA GLU A 307 2.97 13.36 -14.06
C GLU A 307 1.74 13.80 -13.25
N PRO A 308 1.90 14.62 -12.20
CA PRO A 308 0.77 15.13 -11.42
C PRO A 308 -0.11 16.05 -12.29
N PRO A 309 -1.44 15.97 -12.16
CA PRO A 309 -2.08 16.08 -10.84
C PRO A 309 -2.89 14.85 -10.42
N HIS A 310 -2.56 14.35 -9.22
CA HIS A 310 -3.28 13.26 -8.53
C HIS A 310 -4.81 13.42 -8.44
N GLN A 311 -5.32 14.64 -8.53
CA GLN A 311 -6.76 14.91 -8.63
C GLN A 311 -7.38 14.38 -9.93
N ASP A 312 -6.67 14.46 -11.05
CA ASP A 312 -7.14 13.95 -12.33
C ASP A 312 -7.11 12.43 -12.36
N ALA A 313 -6.15 11.79 -11.70
CA ALA A 313 -6.14 10.35 -11.50
C ALA A 313 -7.37 9.86 -10.72
N ILE A 314 -7.83 10.60 -9.71
CA ILE A 314 -9.07 10.28 -8.97
C ILE A 314 -10.30 10.40 -9.87
N ARG A 315 -10.36 11.44 -10.71
CA ARG A 315 -11.45 11.60 -11.67
C ARG A 315 -11.45 10.47 -12.70
N ALA A 316 -10.27 10.17 -13.24
CA ALA A 316 -10.08 9.06 -14.17
C ALA A 316 -10.55 7.74 -13.54
N ALA A 317 -10.20 7.46 -12.28
CA ALA A 317 -10.62 6.25 -11.58
C ALA A 317 -12.15 6.07 -11.53
N ALA A 318 -12.91 7.17 -11.43
CA ALA A 318 -14.38 7.12 -11.46
C ALA A 318 -14.96 6.88 -12.87
N ASP A 319 -14.23 7.28 -13.93
CA ASP A 319 -14.62 7.06 -15.31
C ASP A 319 -14.32 5.62 -15.78
N HIS A 320 -13.36 4.95 -15.15
CA HIS A 320 -13.10 3.53 -15.35
C HIS A 320 -14.25 2.65 -14.82
N ARG A 321 -14.32 1.41 -15.28
CA ARG A 321 -15.23 0.40 -14.73
C ARG A 321 -14.42 -0.69 -14.08
N TRP A 322 -14.80 -1.05 -12.86
CA TRP A 322 -14.07 -1.98 -12.03
C TRP A 322 -14.95 -3.17 -11.71
N ILE A 323 -14.39 -4.36 -11.86
CA ILE A 323 -14.96 -5.59 -11.31
C ILE A 323 -13.92 -6.25 -10.41
N ARG A 324 -14.41 -6.88 -9.35
CA ARG A 324 -13.65 -7.84 -8.55
C ARG A 324 -14.11 -9.23 -8.94
N PHE A 325 -13.22 -10.21 -8.90
CA PHE A 325 -13.57 -11.59 -9.17
C PHE A 325 -12.99 -12.55 -8.14
N ALA A 326 -13.65 -13.69 -8.00
CA ALA A 326 -13.23 -14.77 -7.13
C ALA A 326 -13.63 -16.12 -7.74
N LEU A 327 -12.81 -17.14 -7.48
CA LEU A 327 -13.10 -18.52 -7.83
C LEU A 327 -13.59 -19.30 -6.60
N PRO A 328 -14.43 -20.33 -6.76
CA PRO A 328 -14.66 -21.34 -5.74
C PRO A 328 -13.36 -22.01 -5.32
N ARG A 329 -13.34 -22.55 -4.10
CA ARG A 329 -12.24 -23.41 -3.65
C ARG A 329 -12.26 -24.74 -4.41
N TYR A 330 -11.09 -25.35 -4.58
CA TYR A 330 -10.89 -26.66 -5.22
C TYR A 330 -11.27 -26.70 -6.70
N THR A 331 -10.80 -25.70 -7.44
CA THR A 331 -10.80 -25.70 -8.91
C THR A 331 -9.47 -26.26 -9.44
N ASP A 332 -9.41 -26.55 -10.74
CA ASP A 332 -8.16 -26.87 -11.44
C ASP A 332 -7.26 -25.63 -11.65
N ASN A 333 -7.74 -24.43 -11.29
CA ASN A 333 -6.92 -23.23 -11.21
C ASN A 333 -6.00 -23.29 -9.99
N GLU A 334 -4.69 -23.30 -10.22
CA GLU A 334 -3.65 -23.38 -9.18
C GLU A 334 -3.26 -22.01 -8.61
N TRP A 335 -3.76 -20.91 -9.19
CA TRP A 335 -3.41 -19.54 -8.78
C TRP A 335 -4.12 -19.12 -7.49
N PHE A 336 -5.40 -19.47 -7.35
CA PHE A 336 -6.21 -19.10 -6.19
C PHE A 336 -6.33 -20.27 -5.20
N THR A 337 -5.45 -20.28 -4.19
CA THR A 337 -5.29 -21.42 -3.28
C THR A 337 -6.25 -21.41 -2.10
N TRP A 338 -6.89 -20.27 -1.81
CA TRP A 338 -7.83 -20.11 -0.69
C TRP A 338 -7.23 -20.37 0.68
N ASP A 339 -5.93 -20.14 0.81
CA ASP A 339 -5.22 -20.32 2.06
C ASP A 339 -5.19 -19.02 2.88
N LEU A 340 -4.42 -18.01 2.44
CA LEU A 340 -4.26 -16.76 3.17
C LEU A 340 -4.88 -15.57 2.46
N THR A 341 -4.36 -15.26 1.26
CA THR A 341 -4.75 -14.11 0.47
C THR A 341 -5.14 -14.55 -0.93
N ASP A 342 -6.29 -14.11 -1.41
CA ASP A 342 -6.69 -14.18 -2.81
C ASP A 342 -7.45 -12.90 -3.15
N THR A 343 -6.89 -12.12 -4.08
CA THR A 343 -7.53 -10.90 -4.58
C THR A 343 -7.36 -10.78 -6.08
N ALA A 344 -8.41 -10.32 -6.75
CA ALA A 344 -8.40 -10.24 -8.20
C ALA A 344 -9.38 -9.18 -8.71
N PHE A 345 -8.91 -8.35 -9.64
CA PHE A 345 -9.62 -7.22 -10.20
C PHE A 345 -9.48 -7.20 -11.71
N ALA A 346 -10.49 -6.64 -12.37
CA ALA A 346 -10.36 -6.19 -13.74
C ALA A 346 -10.89 -4.76 -13.89
N CYS A 347 -10.23 -4.02 -14.77
CA CYS A 347 -10.51 -2.61 -15.01
C CYS A 347 -10.70 -2.40 -16.52
N LEU A 348 -11.83 -1.80 -16.90
CA LEU A 348 -12.09 -1.34 -18.26
C LEU A 348 -11.88 0.18 -18.31
N ASP A 349 -11.12 0.61 -19.31
CA ASP A 349 -10.81 2.01 -19.49
C ASP A 349 -12.00 2.84 -20.03
N PRO A 350 -11.96 4.19 -19.95
CA PRO A 350 -13.07 5.03 -20.38
C PRO A 350 -13.39 4.94 -21.88
N THR A 351 -12.41 4.58 -22.73
CA THR A 351 -12.68 4.35 -24.16
C THR A 351 -13.33 2.99 -24.41
N ARG A 352 -13.37 2.12 -23.39
CA ARG A 352 -13.93 0.77 -23.39
C ARG A 352 -13.22 -0.18 -24.34
N THR A 353 -11.95 0.11 -24.64
CA THR A 353 -11.15 -0.67 -25.59
C THR A 353 -9.91 -1.28 -24.94
N ARG A 354 -9.67 -1.02 -23.64
CA ARG A 354 -8.56 -1.59 -22.89
C ARG A 354 -9.07 -2.23 -21.60
N VAL A 355 -8.64 -3.46 -21.36
CA VAL A 355 -8.93 -4.20 -20.12
C VAL A 355 -7.61 -4.50 -19.43
N THR A 356 -7.52 -4.18 -18.15
CA THR A 356 -6.43 -4.60 -17.27
C THR A 356 -6.95 -5.65 -16.32
N VAL A 357 -6.25 -6.77 -16.17
CA VAL A 357 -6.48 -7.80 -15.14
C VAL A 357 -5.33 -7.70 -14.15
N LEU A 358 -5.66 -7.74 -12.86
CA LEU A 358 -4.69 -7.73 -11.77
C LEU A 358 -5.11 -8.79 -10.74
N ALA A 359 -4.20 -9.67 -10.35
CA ALA A 359 -4.46 -10.68 -9.34
C ALA A 359 -3.25 -10.84 -8.42
N ALA A 360 -3.50 -11.21 -7.17
CA ALA A 360 -2.46 -11.61 -6.23
C ALA A 360 -2.96 -12.68 -5.26
N SER A 361 -2.05 -13.56 -4.87
CA SER A 361 -2.29 -14.73 -4.03
C SER A 361 -1.12 -14.93 -3.05
N GLU A 362 -1.44 -15.42 -1.85
CA GLU A 362 -0.44 -15.87 -0.88
C GLU A 362 -0.90 -17.15 -0.16
N THR A 363 0.05 -18.06 0.05
CA THR A 363 -0.12 -19.41 0.59
C THR A 363 1.02 -19.77 1.56
N ASP A 364 0.76 -20.75 2.44
CA ASP A 364 1.74 -21.51 3.25
C ASP A 364 2.94 -22.01 2.46
#